data_AF-A0A068RQF1-F1
#
_entry.id   AF-A0A068RQF1-F1
#
_cell.length_a   1.000
_cell.length_b   1.000
_cell.length_c   1.000
_cell.angle_alpha   90.00
_cell.angle_beta   90.00
_cell.angle_gamma   90.00
#
_symmetry.space_group_name_H-M   'P 1'
#
loop_
_entity.id
_entity.type
_entity.pdbx_description
1 polymer ?
#
loop_
_entity_poly.entity_id
_entity_poly.type
_entity_poly.pdbx_seq_one_letter_code
_entity_poly.pdbx_strand_id
1 'polypeptide(L)'
;MSFLILPTAYLGGCVATMSVFSYIYRRATNVKVIEPWFPENDAKEKYIALLNTEPPVAEHHLQSALLQRAMEGVRRVLAVQQEKPALLQLLKTGHLGDDVWQEFQAAEQETMRELQDIALEANTFKDNWSKTIFTTASQMLESDKQKQDQKACDAMREEIKDNDRKGKCSCEHDHCE
;
A
#
# COMPACT_ATOMS: atom_id res chain seq x y z
N MET A 1 62.78 -2.93 -11.11
CA MET A 1 61.59 -2.44 -10.38
C MET A 1 60.68 -1.54 -11.24
N SER A 2 61.14 -0.95 -12.36
CA SER A 2 60.30 -0.02 -13.15
C SER A 2 59.37 -0.66 -14.21
N PHE A 3 59.63 -1.92 -14.61
CA PHE A 3 58.87 -2.58 -15.69
C PHE A 3 57.44 -2.99 -15.29
N LEU A 4 57.17 -3.14 -13.99
CA LEU A 4 55.85 -3.49 -13.45
C LEU A 4 54.97 -2.25 -13.20
N ILE A 5 55.54 -1.04 -13.25
CA ILE A 5 54.82 0.20 -12.92
C ILE A 5 53.92 0.61 -14.08
N LEU A 6 54.37 0.47 -15.34
CA LEU A 6 53.56 0.80 -16.51
C LEU A 6 52.31 -0.08 -16.65
N PRO A 7 52.39 -1.43 -16.54
CA PRO A 7 51.22 -2.29 -16.60
C PRO A 7 50.24 -2.07 -15.44
N THR A 8 50.75 -1.85 -14.22
CA THR A 8 49.89 -1.62 -13.04
C THR A 8 49.22 -0.24 -13.08
N ALA A 9 49.91 0.80 -13.56
CA ALA A 9 49.32 2.12 -13.79
C ALA A 9 48.23 2.08 -14.88
N TYR A 10 48.44 1.33 -15.97
CA TYR A 10 47.43 1.15 -17.01
C TYR A 10 46.17 0.45 -16.48
N LEU A 11 46.34 -0.64 -15.73
CA LEU A 11 45.22 -1.35 -15.10
C LEU A 11 44.48 -0.46 -14.10
N GLY A 12 45.22 0.29 -13.28
CA GLY A 12 44.65 1.23 -12.32
C GLY A 12 43.85 2.34 -13.00
N GLY A 13 44.33 2.88 -14.12
CA GLY A 13 43.59 3.84 -14.94
C GLY A 13 42.29 3.26 -15.51
N CYS A 14 42.32 2.03 -16.03
CA CYS A 14 41.12 1.35 -16.50
C CYS A 14 40.10 1.14 -15.37
N VAL A 15 40.54 0.70 -14.19
CA VAL A 15 39.65 0.51 -13.02
C VAL A 15 39.08 1.84 -12.56
N ALA A 16 39.88 2.90 -12.50
CA ALA A 16 39.42 4.22 -12.08
C ALA A 16 38.36 4.78 -13.03
N THR A 17 38.61 4.75 -14.34
CA THR A 17 37.63 5.21 -15.35
C THR A 17 36.34 4.39 -15.32
N MET A 18 36.44 3.07 -15.21
CA MET A 18 35.28 2.17 -15.12
C MET A 18 34.49 2.39 -13.81
N SER A 19 35.17 2.69 -12.71
CA SER A 19 34.53 3.00 -11.42
C SER A 19 33.78 4.34 -11.46
N VAL A 20 34.40 5.40 -12.00
CA VAL A 20 33.75 6.71 -12.13
C VAL A 20 32.54 6.62 -13.06
N PHE A 21 32.68 5.94 -14.21
CA PHE A 21 31.57 5.72 -15.13
C PHE A 21 30.42 4.95 -14.48
N SER A 22 30.72 3.86 -13.76
CA SER A 22 29.72 3.06 -13.05
C SER A 22 29.00 3.87 -11.96
N TYR A 23 29.73 4.72 -11.25
CA TYR A 23 29.15 5.62 -10.24
C TYR A 23 28.19 6.64 -10.88
N ILE A 24 28.60 7.31 -11.95
CA ILE A 24 27.77 8.30 -12.64
C ILE A 24 26.55 7.62 -13.28
N TYR A 25 26.73 6.46 -13.91
CA TYR A 25 25.65 5.70 -14.53
C TYR A 25 24.61 5.26 -13.50
N ARG A 26 25.04 4.63 -12.39
CA ARG A 26 24.12 4.27 -11.28
C ARG A 26 23.40 5.48 -10.71
N ARG A 27 24.10 6.62 -10.58
CA ARG A 27 23.50 7.84 -10.07
C ARG A 27 22.45 8.38 -11.02
N ALA A 28 22.70 8.36 -12.33
CA ALA A 28 21.75 8.82 -13.34
C ALA A 28 20.52 7.90 -13.44
N THR A 29 20.70 6.57 -13.36
CA THR A 29 19.59 5.61 -13.41
C THR A 29 18.72 5.65 -12.15
N ASN A 30 19.31 5.97 -10.99
CA ASN A 30 18.58 6.08 -9.72
C ASN A 30 17.76 7.38 -9.58
N VAL A 31 17.88 8.35 -10.49
CA VAL A 31 17.15 9.63 -10.43
C VAL A 31 15.81 9.56 -11.16
N LYS A 32 15.39 8.39 -11.66
CA LYS A 32 14.03 8.23 -12.17
C LYS A 32 13.04 8.54 -11.04
N VAL A 33 12.17 9.52 -11.29
CA VAL A 33 11.06 9.85 -10.41
C VAL A 33 10.09 8.69 -10.49
N ILE A 34 10.10 7.85 -9.46
CA ILE A 34 9.18 6.73 -9.30
C ILE A 34 7.83 7.30 -8.89
N GLU A 35 6.80 7.03 -9.68
CA GLU A 35 5.43 7.36 -9.27
C GLU A 35 5.05 6.45 -8.10
N PRO A 36 4.46 7.00 -7.02
CA PRO A 36 4.06 6.18 -5.87
C PRO A 36 2.97 5.20 -6.30
N TRP A 37 3.18 3.91 -6.02
CA TRP A 37 2.25 2.83 -6.39
C TRP A 37 0.90 2.94 -5.67
N PHE A 38 0.92 3.37 -4.42
CA PHE A 38 -0.27 3.61 -3.60
C PHE A 38 -0.53 5.10 -3.46
N PRO A 39 -1.81 5.52 -3.37
CA PRO A 39 -2.13 6.89 -3.02
C PRO A 39 -1.61 7.24 -1.61
N GLU A 40 -1.54 8.54 -1.34
CA GLU A 40 -1.21 9.07 -0.02
C GLU A 40 -2.09 8.43 1.07
N ASN A 41 -1.52 8.24 2.26
CA ASN A 41 -2.17 7.51 3.34
C ASN A 41 -2.93 8.47 4.26
N ASP A 42 -4.21 8.69 3.95
CA ASP A 42 -5.12 9.52 4.76
C ASP A 42 -5.13 9.13 6.25
N ALA A 43 -5.06 7.82 6.56
CA ALA A 43 -5.12 7.34 7.94
C ALA A 43 -3.85 7.73 8.71
N LYS A 44 -2.69 7.66 8.05
CA LYS A 44 -1.41 8.14 8.58
C LYS A 44 -1.43 9.65 8.77
N GLU A 45 -1.93 10.41 7.79
CA GLU A 45 -2.01 11.87 7.89
C GLU A 45 -2.91 12.32 9.02
N LYS A 46 -4.08 11.70 9.19
CA LYS A 46 -4.97 11.96 10.34
C LYS A 46 -4.27 11.69 11.66
N TYR A 47 -3.52 10.59 11.77
CA TYR A 47 -2.75 10.28 12.96
C TYR A 47 -1.66 11.33 13.25
N ILE A 48 -0.89 11.72 12.23
CA ILE A 48 0.16 12.76 12.36
C ILE A 48 -0.47 14.11 12.72
N ALA A 49 -1.62 14.45 12.14
CA ALA A 49 -2.36 15.67 12.47
C ALA A 49 -2.80 15.67 13.93
N LEU A 50 -3.31 14.54 14.44
CA LEU A 50 -3.66 14.38 15.85
C LEU A 50 -2.45 14.53 16.78
N LEU A 51 -1.27 14.03 16.37
CA LEU A 51 -0.04 14.17 17.15
C LEU A 51 0.44 15.62 17.23
N ASN A 52 0.22 16.41 16.18
CA ASN A 52 0.62 17.82 16.11
C ASN A 52 -0.46 18.80 16.62
N THR A 53 -1.59 18.29 17.13
CA THR A 53 -2.68 19.15 17.60
C THR A 53 -2.39 19.67 19.02
N GLU A 54 -2.58 20.97 19.24
CA GLU A 54 -2.62 21.60 20.57
C GLU A 54 -4.08 22.01 20.89
N PRO A 55 -4.68 21.61 22.03
CA PRO A 55 -4.14 20.90 23.20
C PRO A 55 -3.89 19.39 22.98
N PRO A 56 -3.09 18.73 23.84
CA PRO A 56 -2.74 17.32 23.68
C PRO A 56 -3.99 16.44 23.71
N VAL A 57 -4.14 15.62 22.66
CA VAL A 57 -5.24 14.67 22.51
C VAL A 57 -5.08 13.53 23.52
N ALA A 58 -6.20 13.04 24.05
CA ALA A 58 -6.19 11.90 24.96
C ALA A 58 -5.64 10.63 24.29
N GLU A 59 -4.88 9.84 25.05
CA GLU A 59 -4.15 8.67 24.55
C GLU A 59 -5.05 7.64 23.83
N HIS A 60 -6.28 7.43 24.30
CA HIS A 60 -7.22 6.49 23.69
C HIS A 60 -7.61 6.86 22.25
N HIS A 61 -7.64 8.16 21.91
CA HIS A 61 -7.86 8.61 20.53
C HIS A 61 -6.63 8.40 19.65
N LEU A 62 -5.41 8.53 20.20
CA LEU A 62 -4.18 8.21 19.48
C LEU A 62 -4.07 6.70 19.20
N GLN A 63 -4.42 5.86 20.18
CA GLN A 63 -4.47 4.40 20.02
C GLN A 63 -5.49 3.97 18.96
N SER A 64 -6.68 4.59 18.93
CA SER A 64 -7.69 4.28 17.90
C SER A 64 -7.29 4.76 16.51
N ALA A 65 -6.65 5.93 16.41
CA ALA A 65 -6.10 6.44 15.15
C ALA A 65 -4.94 5.57 14.64
N LEU A 66 -4.04 5.10 15.53
CA LEU A 66 -2.98 4.16 15.17
C LEU A 66 -3.57 2.83 14.66
N LEU A 67 -4.65 2.35 15.28
CA LEU A 67 -5.36 1.15 14.81
C LEU A 67 -5.97 1.35 13.42
N GLN A 68 -6.53 2.52 13.13
CA GLN A 68 -7.00 2.87 11.77
C GLN A 68 -5.87 2.89 10.75
N ARG A 69 -4.72 3.47 11.12
CA ARG A 69 -3.50 3.41 10.29
C ARG A 69 -3.03 1.97 10.08
N ALA A 70 -3.10 1.12 11.10
CA ALA A 70 -2.76 -0.30 10.99
C ALA A 70 -3.71 -1.07 10.07
N MET A 71 -5.02 -0.78 10.10
CA MET A 71 -5.99 -1.36 9.15
C MET A 71 -5.63 -1.03 7.71
N GLU A 72 -5.28 0.23 7.41
CA GLU A 72 -4.86 0.64 6.06
C GLU A 72 -3.54 -0.01 5.65
N GLY A 73 -2.56 -0.11 6.55
CA GLY A 73 -1.31 -0.82 6.29
C GLY A 73 -1.55 -2.31 5.93
N VAL A 74 -2.39 -3.00 6.69
CA VAL A 74 -2.77 -4.40 6.41
C VAL A 74 -3.50 -4.52 5.07
N ARG A 75 -4.42 -3.59 4.77
CA ARG A 75 -5.14 -3.54 3.49
C ARG A 75 -4.16 -3.47 2.31
N ARG A 76 -3.18 -2.57 2.38
CA ARG A 76 -2.15 -2.38 1.34
C ARG A 76 -1.28 -3.63 1.17
N VAL A 77 -0.83 -4.24 2.27
CA VAL A 77 -0.05 -5.48 2.22
C VAL A 77 -0.84 -6.62 1.58
N LEU A 78 -2.12 -6.77 1.93
CA LEU A 78 -2.97 -7.78 1.32
C LEU A 78 -3.14 -7.55 -0.19
N ALA A 79 -3.31 -6.29 -0.62
CA ALA A 79 -3.39 -5.94 -2.03
C ALA A 79 -2.09 -6.31 -2.78
N VAL A 80 -0.92 -5.93 -2.25
CA VAL A 80 0.38 -6.31 -2.84
C VAL A 80 0.52 -7.82 -2.97
N GLN A 81 0.14 -8.58 -1.93
CA GLN A 81 0.23 -10.05 -1.95
C GLN A 81 -0.68 -10.69 -3.01
N GLN A 82 -1.86 -10.12 -3.23
CA GLN A 82 -2.81 -10.61 -4.24
C GLN A 82 -2.36 -10.27 -5.67
N GLU A 83 -1.75 -9.10 -5.87
CA GLU A 83 -1.32 -8.61 -7.19
C GLU A 83 -0.01 -9.26 -7.68
N LYS A 84 0.91 -9.58 -6.75
CA LYS A 84 2.22 -10.16 -7.05
C LYS A 84 2.21 -11.37 -8.01
N PRO A 85 1.38 -12.42 -7.82
CA PRO A 85 1.37 -13.55 -8.74
C PRO A 85 0.89 -13.18 -10.15
N ALA A 86 -0.08 -12.28 -10.27
CA ALA A 86 -0.58 -11.81 -11.56
C ALA A 86 0.49 -11.01 -12.32
N LEU A 87 1.19 -10.10 -11.63
CA LEU A 87 2.30 -9.33 -12.21
C LEU A 87 3.46 -10.22 -12.65
N LEU A 88 3.81 -11.24 -11.86
CA LEU A 88 4.84 -12.21 -12.25
C LEU A 88 4.48 -12.98 -13.51
N GLN A 89 3.20 -13.31 -13.72
CA GLN A 89 2.73 -13.94 -14.94
C GLN A 89 2.82 -12.98 -16.15
N LEU A 90 2.45 -11.72 -15.97
CA LEU A 90 2.55 -10.69 -17.01
C LEU A 90 4.01 -10.38 -17.39
N LEU A 91 4.92 -10.36 -16.40
CA LEU A 91 6.35 -10.20 -16.64
C LEU A 91 6.93 -11.35 -17.46
N LYS A 92 6.58 -12.61 -17.12
CA LYS A 92 7.04 -13.79 -17.88
C LYS A 92 6.55 -13.81 -19.32
N THR A 93 5.37 -13.27 -19.59
CA THR A 93 4.82 -13.17 -20.94
C THR A 93 5.35 -11.97 -21.73
N GLY A 94 6.11 -11.08 -21.09
CA GLY A 94 6.73 -9.92 -21.73
C GLY A 94 5.80 -8.72 -21.93
N HIS A 95 4.61 -8.71 -21.31
CA HIS A 95 3.66 -7.61 -21.43
C HIS A 95 3.91 -6.48 -20.40
N LEU A 96 4.79 -6.70 -19.42
CA LEU A 96 5.13 -5.77 -18.36
C LEU A 96 6.58 -5.28 -18.53
N GLY A 97 6.83 -3.99 -18.35
CA GLY A 97 8.18 -3.42 -18.28
C GLY A 97 8.91 -3.78 -16.99
N ASP A 98 10.24 -3.86 -17.05
CA ASP A 98 11.09 -4.12 -15.86
C ASP A 98 11.11 -2.92 -14.90
N ASP A 99 10.83 -1.72 -15.40
CA ASP A 99 10.60 -0.51 -14.60
C ASP A 99 9.40 -0.67 -13.68
N VAL A 100 8.23 -1.06 -14.21
CA VAL A 100 7.02 -1.29 -13.41
C VAL A 100 7.24 -2.37 -12.35
N TRP A 101 8.01 -3.41 -12.69
CA TRP A 101 8.37 -4.45 -11.72
C TRP A 101 9.25 -3.90 -10.59
N GLN A 102 10.23 -3.05 -10.89
CA GLN A 102 11.05 -2.38 -9.89
C GLN A 102 10.23 -1.44 -9.01
N GLU A 103 9.27 -0.71 -9.58
CA GLU A 103 8.34 0.16 -8.85
C GLU A 103 7.46 -0.64 -7.89
N PHE A 104 6.91 -1.77 -8.35
CA PHE A 104 6.15 -2.69 -7.51
C PHE A 104 6.99 -3.25 -6.34
N GLN A 105 8.25 -3.62 -6.59
CA GLN A 105 9.15 -4.07 -5.52
C GLN A 105 9.48 -2.97 -4.52
N ALA A 106 9.62 -1.71 -4.98
CA ALA A 106 9.80 -0.56 -4.10
C ALA A 106 8.57 -0.36 -3.22
N ALA A 107 7.36 -0.46 -3.79
CA ALA A 107 6.10 -0.36 -3.05
C ALA A 107 5.91 -1.50 -2.03
N GLU A 108 6.32 -2.73 -2.36
CA GLU A 108 6.35 -3.85 -1.43
C GLU A 108 7.24 -3.55 -0.21
N GLN A 109 8.43 -2.97 -0.45
CA GLN A 109 9.33 -2.59 0.64
C GLN A 109 8.80 -1.41 1.46
N GLU A 110 8.20 -0.40 0.81
CA GLU A 110 7.62 0.76 1.47
C GLU A 110 6.47 0.37 2.39
N THR A 111 5.54 -0.47 1.91
CA THR A 111 4.43 -0.98 2.73
C THR A 111 4.92 -1.83 3.91
N MET A 112 5.94 -2.69 3.71
CA MET A 112 6.56 -3.44 4.83
C MET A 112 7.24 -2.52 5.85
N ARG A 113 7.91 -1.45 5.39
CA ARG A 113 8.53 -0.46 6.26
C ARG A 113 7.48 0.27 7.10
N GLU A 114 6.37 0.68 6.49
CA GLU A 114 5.27 1.33 7.20
C GLU A 114 4.70 0.43 8.30
N LEU A 115 4.54 -0.88 8.05
CA LEU A 115 4.12 -1.85 9.08
C LEU A 115 5.13 -1.93 10.23
N GLN A 116 6.43 -1.90 9.94
CA GLN A 116 7.47 -1.89 10.98
C GLN A 116 7.38 -0.62 11.83
N ASP A 117 7.19 0.54 11.20
CA ASP A 117 7.03 1.82 11.90
C ASP A 117 5.80 1.78 12.83
N ILE A 118 4.66 1.27 12.34
CA ILE A 118 3.44 1.08 13.17
C ILE A 118 3.70 0.10 14.32
N ALA A 119 4.46 -0.97 14.09
CA ALA A 119 4.79 -1.95 15.11
C ALA A 119 5.65 -1.36 16.23
N LEU A 120 6.63 -0.53 15.87
CA LEU A 120 7.48 0.18 16.84
C LEU A 120 6.66 1.17 17.66
N GLU A 121 5.80 1.94 17.00
CA GLU A 121 4.91 2.91 17.63
C GLU A 121 3.85 2.27 18.53
N ALA A 122 3.29 1.12 18.14
CA ALA A 122 2.39 0.37 19.01
C ALA A 122 3.06 -0.06 20.32
N ASN A 123 4.34 -0.46 20.25
CA ASN A 123 5.09 -0.83 21.45
C ASN A 123 5.38 0.36 22.36
N THR A 124 5.38 1.60 21.87
CA THR A 124 5.52 2.79 22.74
C THR A 124 4.27 3.07 23.55
N PHE A 125 3.09 2.69 23.07
CA PHE A 125 1.84 2.80 23.84
C PHE A 125 1.68 1.65 24.84
N LYS A 126 1.97 0.42 24.41
CA LYS A 126 1.82 -0.77 25.27
C LYS A 126 2.79 -1.87 24.88
N ASP A 127 3.48 -2.42 25.87
CA ASP A 127 4.39 -3.55 25.68
C ASP A 127 3.70 -4.73 24.99
N ASN A 128 4.37 -5.29 23.97
CA ASN A 128 3.90 -6.41 23.15
C ASN A 128 2.62 -6.15 22.33
N TRP A 129 2.14 -4.91 22.23
CA TRP A 129 0.95 -4.61 21.42
C TRP A 129 1.21 -4.80 19.92
N SER A 130 2.46 -4.69 19.46
CA SER A 130 2.82 -4.93 18.05
C SER A 130 2.47 -6.34 17.55
N LYS A 131 2.42 -7.34 18.45
CA LYS A 131 2.08 -8.72 18.10
C LYS A 131 0.59 -8.92 17.85
N THR A 132 -0.27 -8.11 18.46
CA THR A 132 -1.73 -8.29 18.42
C THR A 132 -2.43 -7.24 17.56
N ILE A 133 -1.86 -6.02 17.44
CA ILE A 133 -2.48 -4.91 16.70
C ILE A 133 -2.85 -5.29 15.25
N PHE A 134 -1.96 -5.97 14.53
CA PHE A 134 -2.22 -6.36 13.14
C PHE A 134 -3.28 -7.46 13.03
N THR A 135 -3.30 -8.41 13.96
CA THR A 135 -4.35 -9.43 14.02
C THR A 135 -5.72 -8.80 14.27
N THR A 136 -5.79 -7.85 15.20
CA THR A 136 -7.02 -7.08 15.47
C THR A 136 -7.42 -6.23 14.26
N ALA A 137 -6.46 -5.57 13.61
CA ALA A 137 -6.71 -4.76 12.41
C ALA A 137 -7.27 -5.62 11.26
N SER A 138 -6.72 -6.81 11.00
CA SER A 138 -7.24 -7.76 10.01
C SER A 138 -8.69 -8.18 10.31
N GLN A 139 -9.01 -8.47 11.57
CA GLN A 139 -10.37 -8.83 11.99
C GLN A 139 -11.35 -7.66 11.81
N MET A 140 -10.91 -6.44 12.10
CA MET A 140 -11.74 -5.24 11.91
C MET A 140 -11.97 -4.93 10.44
N LEU A 141 -10.97 -5.12 9.59
CA LEU A 141 -11.10 -4.95 8.14
C LEU A 141 -12.11 -5.94 7.55
N GLU A 142 -12.05 -7.20 7.96
CA GLU A 142 -13.04 -8.21 7.54
C GLU A 142 -14.44 -7.87 8.05
N SER A 143 -14.57 -7.41 9.29
CA SER A 143 -15.86 -6.97 9.84
C SER A 143 -16.42 -5.75 9.10
N ASP A 144 -15.58 -4.79 8.72
CA ASP A 144 -16.04 -3.62 7.98
C ASP A 144 -16.51 -4.00 6.58
N LYS A 145 -15.76 -4.85 5.88
CA LYS A 145 -16.18 -5.43 4.61
C LYS A 145 -17.53 -6.15 4.74
N GLN A 146 -17.68 -7.01 5.74
CA GLN A 146 -18.94 -7.73 5.98
C GLN A 146 -20.12 -6.76 6.22
N LYS A 147 -19.91 -5.66 6.94
CA LYS A 147 -20.94 -4.63 7.15
C LYS A 147 -21.28 -3.88 5.87
N GLN A 148 -20.30 -3.60 5.02
CA GLN A 148 -20.52 -2.96 3.73
C GLN A 148 -21.35 -3.87 2.81
N ASP A 149 -21.00 -5.15 2.75
CA ASP A 149 -21.72 -6.15 1.96
C ASP A 149 -23.17 -6.32 2.46
N GLN A 150 -23.38 -6.33 3.78
CA GLN A 150 -24.73 -6.37 4.37
C GLN A 150 -25.56 -5.15 3.95
N LYS A 151 -25.01 -3.95 4.05
CA LYS A 151 -25.69 -2.71 3.62
C LYS A 151 -26.01 -2.71 2.14
N ALA A 152 -25.11 -3.23 1.29
CA ALA A 152 -25.33 -3.35 -0.15
C ALA A 152 -26.47 -4.34 -0.47
N CYS A 153 -26.49 -5.50 0.19
CA CYS A 153 -27.58 -6.47 0.07
C CYS A 153 -28.94 -5.90 0.52
N ASP A 154 -28.95 -5.15 1.62
CA ASP A 154 -30.17 -4.51 2.13
C ASP A 154 -30.67 -3.41 1.18
N ALA A 155 -29.77 -2.60 0.62
CA ALA A 155 -30.13 -1.59 -0.38
C ALA A 155 -30.70 -2.23 -1.66
N MET A 156 -30.04 -3.26 -2.19
CA MET A 156 -30.52 -4.00 -3.36
C MET A 156 -31.89 -4.64 -3.10
N ARG A 157 -32.12 -5.13 -1.87
CA ARG A 157 -33.42 -5.69 -1.47
C ARG A 157 -34.53 -4.65 -1.48
N GLU A 158 -34.28 -3.42 -1.05
CA GLU A 158 -35.27 -2.35 -1.11
C GLU A 158 -35.51 -1.89 -2.56
N GLU A 159 -34.47 -1.79 -3.39
CA GLU A 159 -34.62 -1.48 -4.82
C GLU A 159 -35.49 -2.52 -5.56
N ILE A 160 -35.30 -3.81 -5.27
CA ILE A 160 -36.13 -4.88 -5.84
C ILE A 160 -37.60 -4.70 -5.42
N LYS A 161 -37.87 -4.43 -4.13
CA LYS A 161 -39.24 -4.18 -3.65
C LYS A 161 -39.87 -2.95 -4.30
N ASP A 162 -39.10 -1.89 -4.52
CA ASP A 162 -39.56 -0.68 -5.19
C ASP A 162 -39.89 -0.94 -6.66
N ASN A 163 -39.06 -1.72 -7.34
CA ASN A 163 -39.31 -2.13 -8.72
C ASN A 163 -40.55 -3.03 -8.82
N ASP A 164 -40.73 -3.99 -7.89
CA ASP A 164 -41.92 -4.84 -7.82
C ASP A 164 -43.19 -4.02 -7.56
N ARG A 165 -43.12 -2.99 -6.72
CA ARG A 165 -44.24 -2.04 -6.49
C ARG A 165 -44.59 -1.26 -7.75
N LYS A 166 -43.60 -0.72 -8.46
CA LYS A 166 -43.81 0.00 -9.73
C LYS A 166 -44.37 -0.91 -10.82
N GLY A 167 -43.85 -2.14 -10.92
CA GLY A 167 -44.34 -3.15 -11.86
C GLY A 167 -45.82 -3.46 -11.64
N LYS A 168 -46.26 -3.62 -10.39
CA LYS A 168 -47.67 -3.82 -10.02
C LYS A 168 -48.57 -2.64 -10.41
N CYS A 169 -48.13 -1.40 -10.21
CA CYS A 169 -48.91 -0.22 -10.61
C CYS A 169 -49.05 -0.10 -12.14
N SER A 170 -48.06 -0.56 -12.92
CA SER A 170 -48.13 -0.52 -14.39
C SER A 170 -49.17 -1.50 -14.93
N CYS A 171 -49.19 -2.74 -14.45
CA CYS A 171 -50.15 -3.74 -14.93
C CYS A 171 -51.59 -3.52 -14.45
N GLU A 172 -51.79 -2.80 -13.33
CA GLU A 172 -53.13 -2.39 -12.89
C GLU A 172 -53.74 -1.30 -13.78
N HIS A 173 -52.92 -0.51 -14.48
CA HIS A 173 -53.40 0.55 -15.39
C HIS A 173 -53.81 -0.02 -16.77
N ASP A 174 -53.12 -1.07 -17.24
CA ASP A 174 -53.39 -1.72 -18.54
C ASP A 174 -54.64 -2.63 -18.55
N HIS A 175 -55.30 -2.84 -17.40
CA HIS A 175 -56.51 -3.67 -17.28
C HIS A 175 -57.81 -2.85 -17.17
N CYS A 176 -57.76 -1.52 -17.34
CA CYS A 176 -58.91 -0.62 -17.27
C CYS A 176 -59.38 -0.04 -18.62
N GLU A 177 -58.93 -0.58 -19.76
CA GLU A 177 -59.51 -0.31 -21.09
C GLU A 177 -60.40 -1.46 -21.59
#